data_AF-A0A8S3CTV4-F1
#
_entry.id   AF-A0A8S3CTV4-F1
#
_cell.length_a   1.000
_cell.length_b   1.000
_cell.length_c   1.000
_cell.angle_alpha   90.00
_cell.angle_beta   90.00
_cell.angle_gamma   90.00
#
_symmetry.space_group_name_H-M   'P 1'
#
loop_
_entity.id
_entity.type
_entity.pdbx_description
1 polymer ?
#
loop_
_entity_poly.entity_id
_entity_poly.type
_entity_poly.pdbx_seq_one_letter_code
_entity_poly.pdbx_strand_id
1 'polypeptide(L)'
;MEPSYHMDVLRGRCQELPEVRSKVVRVFVSSTFSDTLSERDSLIDTVFPKLKDYCREKYGLEFQYSDMRWGIQNESADNHGEVEICLNEIKLCQKYSVATNFVVLLSHRYGSRPTPASIRASLFEQLHQIISSDPNLNDDAELLSQWYQKDTNCVPAAYVLRPTSVLLPNIKSKDLHEMKQASKEWTKINDRIRTCLRQAATKSLEQGQISASDYDDFFISVTEKEIVNGILSASNVNQRTLCFLREIEDIHSHLSDSKASKFIDVNYSNDGEPIIDQEAEQLLTRLKHTRIPDVLQSNNIYSYKVHWTPKGINRRDHAEYIAKFNEDFYNEIIQQIDSCAKARIMIVSDPLHHEILEHAIQCKTYVAKFHGRTDVLDKLEKHIKNDHENRPCAVYGASGCGKTSVMAKAATEALKWWSDRSVSVILRFLG
;
A
#
# COMPACT_ATOMS: atom_id res chain seq x y z
N MET A 1 -15.24 24.07 -9.81
CA MET A 1 -16.37 23.21 -10.21
C MET A 1 -17.15 23.96 -11.25
N GLU A 2 -17.50 23.34 -12.38
CA GLU A 2 -18.54 23.92 -13.23
C GLU A 2 -19.83 24.06 -12.40
N PRO A 3 -20.60 25.15 -12.56
CA PRO A 3 -21.83 25.42 -11.80
C PRO A 3 -22.87 24.29 -11.82
N SER A 4 -22.81 23.40 -12.82
CA SER A 4 -23.69 22.23 -12.97
C SER A 4 -23.58 21.26 -11.80
N TYR A 5 -22.36 20.99 -11.35
CA TYR A 5 -22.07 19.85 -10.48
C TYR A 5 -22.42 20.09 -9.01
N HIS A 6 -22.24 21.33 -8.53
CA HIS A 6 -22.68 21.74 -7.20
C HIS A 6 -24.19 21.57 -7.05
N MET A 7 -24.94 21.96 -8.09
CA MET A 7 -26.41 21.83 -8.10
C MET A 7 -26.86 20.37 -8.22
N ASP A 8 -26.09 19.52 -8.90
CA ASP A 8 -26.41 18.09 -9.02
C ASP A 8 -26.28 17.38 -7.66
N VAL A 9 -25.22 17.68 -6.90
CA VAL A 9 -25.06 17.18 -5.52
C VAL A 9 -26.22 17.64 -4.63
N LEU A 10 -26.58 18.93 -4.67
CA LEU A 10 -27.70 19.47 -3.87
C LEU A 10 -29.07 18.87 -4.25
N ARG A 11 -29.23 18.41 -5.49
CA ARG A 11 -30.45 17.74 -5.97
C ARG A 11 -30.50 16.24 -5.62
N GLY A 12 -29.47 15.71 -4.97
CA GLY A 12 -29.38 14.28 -4.63
C GLY A 12 -29.04 13.39 -5.81
N ARG A 13 -28.42 13.93 -6.87
CA ARG A 13 -27.93 13.11 -7.99
C ARG A 13 -26.64 12.43 -7.56
N CYS A 14 -26.71 11.12 -7.32
CA CYS A 14 -25.56 10.32 -6.91
C CYS A 14 -24.70 9.76 -8.07
N GLN A 15 -24.96 10.22 -9.30
CA GLN A 15 -24.18 9.83 -10.48
C GLN A 15 -22.92 10.69 -10.52
N GLU A 16 -21.76 10.05 -10.70
CA GLU A 16 -20.46 10.73 -10.82
C GLU A 16 -20.12 11.71 -9.67
N LEU A 17 -20.38 11.34 -8.42
CA LEU A 17 -20.06 12.16 -7.23
C LEU A 17 -18.57 12.51 -7.11
N PRO A 18 -18.22 13.70 -6.58
CA PRO A 18 -16.83 14.09 -6.36
C PRO A 18 -16.31 13.30 -5.18
N GLU A 19 -15.00 13.14 -5.05
CA GLU A 19 -14.44 12.54 -3.85
C GLU A 19 -14.73 13.39 -2.60
N VAL A 20 -15.25 12.76 -1.54
CA VAL A 20 -15.35 13.39 -0.21
C VAL A 20 -13.95 13.77 0.19
N ARG A 21 -13.76 15.06 0.44
CA ARG A 21 -12.46 15.63 0.73
C ARG A 21 -12.09 15.29 2.16
N SER A 22 -11.13 14.39 2.29
CA SER A 22 -10.46 14.15 3.55
C SER A 22 -9.85 15.44 4.11
N LYS A 23 -9.73 15.53 5.44
CA LYS A 23 -9.04 16.62 6.15
C LYS A 23 -7.66 16.19 6.66
N VAL A 24 -7.09 15.13 6.07
CA VAL A 24 -5.82 14.56 6.50
C VAL A 24 -4.75 14.66 5.40
N VAL A 25 -3.54 15.04 5.77
CA VAL A 25 -2.33 14.75 5.02
C VAL A 25 -1.77 13.46 5.61
N ARG A 26 -1.86 12.35 4.87
CA ARG A 26 -1.38 11.04 5.32
C ARG A 26 -0.25 10.57 4.41
N VAL A 27 0.96 10.48 4.94
CA VAL A 27 2.17 10.17 4.17
C VAL A 27 2.67 8.77 4.52
N PHE A 28 2.72 7.88 3.53
CA PHE A 28 3.45 6.62 3.66
C PHE A 28 4.95 6.87 3.44
N VAL A 29 5.80 6.46 4.37
CA VAL A 29 7.27 6.55 4.22
C VAL A 29 7.82 5.16 3.96
N SER A 30 8.19 4.91 2.71
CA SER A 30 8.78 3.67 2.24
C SER A 30 10.30 3.72 2.36
N SER A 31 10.90 2.73 3.02
CA SER A 31 12.35 2.52 3.02
C SER A 31 12.72 1.12 3.51
N THR A 32 13.98 0.74 3.35
CA THR A 32 14.55 -0.44 4.00
C THR A 32 14.75 -0.24 5.52
N PHE A 33 14.73 -1.34 6.27
CA PHE A 33 14.67 -1.32 7.74
C PHE A 33 15.86 -0.66 8.46
N SER A 34 17.06 -0.65 7.87
CA SER A 34 18.29 -0.44 8.63
C SER A 34 19.16 0.71 8.13
N ASP A 35 19.23 0.90 6.83
CA ASP A 35 20.16 1.82 6.17
C ASP A 35 19.69 3.28 6.18
N THR A 36 18.40 3.52 6.41
CA THR A 36 17.79 4.88 6.49
C THR A 36 17.25 5.21 7.88
N LEU A 37 17.72 4.49 8.92
CA LEU A 37 17.28 4.71 10.31
C LEU A 37 17.56 6.14 10.77
N SER A 38 18.74 6.69 10.46
CA SER A 38 19.13 8.03 10.91
C SER A 38 18.18 9.11 10.40
N GLU A 39 17.80 9.02 9.12
CA GLU A 39 16.85 9.88 8.43
C GLU A 39 15.45 9.74 9.04
N ARG A 40 14.93 8.51 9.13
CA ARG A 40 13.58 8.26 9.63
C ARG A 40 13.40 8.70 11.06
N ASP A 41 14.33 8.35 11.93
CA ASP A 41 14.27 8.78 13.32
C ASP A 41 14.30 10.32 13.37
N SER A 42 15.09 10.98 12.50
CA SER A 42 15.21 12.45 12.48
C SER A 42 13.93 13.13 12.01
N LEU A 43 13.21 12.52 11.06
CA LEU A 43 11.88 12.98 10.65
C LEU A 43 10.90 12.93 11.82
N ILE A 44 10.90 11.82 12.57
CA ILE A 44 10.02 11.63 13.75
C ILE A 44 10.32 12.68 14.82
N ASP A 45 11.59 12.90 15.14
CA ASP A 45 11.98 13.79 16.22
C ASP A 45 11.79 15.26 15.88
N THR A 46 12.00 15.65 14.61
CA THR A 46 12.18 17.06 14.25
C THR A 46 11.23 17.59 13.18
N VAL A 47 10.85 16.76 12.20
CA VAL A 47 10.10 17.23 11.01
C VAL A 47 8.61 17.01 11.15
N PHE A 48 8.18 15.80 11.50
CA PHE A 48 6.76 15.46 11.64
C PHE A 48 6.02 16.31 12.69
N PRO A 49 6.60 16.67 13.85
CA PRO A 49 5.95 17.60 14.78
C PRO A 49 5.67 18.96 14.14
N LYS A 50 6.64 19.51 13.40
CA LYS A 50 6.49 20.79 12.69
C LYS A 50 5.43 20.71 11.58
N LEU A 51 5.38 19.61 10.83
CA LEU A 51 4.35 19.38 9.81
C LEU A 51 2.95 19.27 10.42
N LYS A 52 2.82 18.63 11.59
CA LYS A 52 1.55 18.58 12.34
C LYS A 52 1.07 19.97 12.73
N ASP A 53 1.96 20.77 13.32
CA ASP A 53 1.61 22.14 13.74
C ASP A 53 1.26 23.00 12.53
N TYR A 54 2.06 22.94 11.46
CA TYR A 54 1.82 23.68 10.22
C TYR A 54 0.47 23.33 9.57
N CYS A 55 0.16 22.03 9.42
CA CYS A 55 -1.11 21.58 8.84
C CYS A 55 -2.31 22.05 9.65
N ARG A 56 -2.22 21.92 10.98
CA ARG A 56 -3.28 22.28 11.92
C ARG A 56 -3.52 23.78 11.91
N GLU A 57 -2.47 24.59 12.05
CA GLU A 57 -2.56 26.03 12.23
C GLU A 57 -2.92 26.77 10.94
N LYS A 58 -2.36 26.35 9.80
CA LYS A 58 -2.57 27.07 8.53
C LYS A 58 -3.84 26.64 7.80
N TYR A 59 -4.20 25.35 7.88
CA TYR A 59 -5.25 24.77 7.05
C TYR A 59 -6.31 23.98 7.82
N GLY A 60 -6.17 23.81 9.13
CA GLY A 60 -7.08 22.96 9.91
C GLY A 60 -7.02 21.48 9.48
N LEU A 61 -5.89 21.05 8.92
CA LEU A 61 -5.65 19.68 8.46
C LEU A 61 -4.94 18.89 9.56
N GLU A 62 -5.22 17.59 9.63
CA GLU A 62 -4.47 16.65 10.44
C GLU A 62 -3.30 16.08 9.63
N PHE A 63 -2.10 16.03 10.22
CA PHE A 63 -0.96 15.34 9.60
C PHE A 63 -0.72 13.98 10.26
N GLN A 64 -0.70 12.94 9.44
CA GLN A 64 -0.43 11.56 9.81
C GLN A 64 0.72 11.03 8.94
N TYR A 65 1.56 10.18 9.53
CA TYR A 65 2.57 9.43 8.80
C TYR A 65 2.42 7.95 9.10
N SER A 66 2.85 7.12 8.15
CA SER A 66 2.81 5.68 8.28
C SER A 66 4.17 5.11 7.88
N ASP A 67 4.90 4.62 8.88
CA ASP A 67 6.12 3.84 8.74
C ASP A 67 5.86 2.47 9.38
N MET A 68 5.66 1.46 8.53
CA MET A 68 5.33 0.10 8.98
C MET A 68 6.52 -0.63 9.60
N ARG A 69 7.73 -0.07 9.54
CA ARG A 69 8.95 -0.71 10.06
C ARG A 69 9.06 -0.65 11.59
N TRP A 70 8.16 0.08 12.26
CA TRP A 70 8.09 0.24 13.71
C TRP A 70 6.98 -0.59 14.39
N GLY A 71 6.13 -1.30 13.65
CA GLY A 71 4.87 -1.80 14.22
C GLY A 71 4.27 -3.06 13.59
N ILE A 72 4.99 -3.78 12.73
CA ILE A 72 4.51 -5.08 12.25
C ILE A 72 4.58 -6.09 13.40
N GLN A 73 3.42 -6.58 13.83
CA GLN A 73 3.28 -7.56 14.90
C GLN A 73 3.76 -8.95 14.45
N ASN A 74 4.23 -9.76 15.40
CA ASN A 74 4.72 -11.14 15.15
C ASN A 74 3.70 -12.03 14.41
N GLU A 75 2.39 -11.76 14.55
CA GLU A 75 1.32 -12.50 13.87
C GLU A 75 1.32 -12.30 12.35
N SER A 76 1.70 -11.11 11.88
CA SER A 76 1.83 -10.85 10.44
C SER A 76 3.00 -11.61 9.82
N ALA A 77 4.07 -11.81 10.59
CA ALA A 77 5.23 -12.60 10.16
C ALA A 77 4.95 -14.10 10.05
N ASP A 78 4.11 -14.63 10.93
CA ASP A 78 3.67 -16.02 10.85
C ASP A 78 2.83 -16.29 9.60
N ASN A 79 1.97 -15.34 9.22
CA ASN A 79 1.05 -15.44 8.07
C ASN A 79 1.62 -14.86 6.77
N HIS A 80 2.87 -14.38 6.76
CA HIS A 80 3.52 -13.77 5.59
C HIS A 80 2.79 -12.52 5.03
N GLY A 81 2.00 -11.84 5.88
CA GLY A 81 1.08 -10.78 5.48
C GLY A 81 1.68 -9.37 5.44
N GLU A 82 2.96 -9.20 5.76
CA GLU A 82 3.58 -7.87 5.95
C GLU A 82 3.48 -7.00 4.69
N VAL A 83 3.75 -7.60 3.52
CA VAL A 83 3.70 -6.90 2.24
C VAL A 83 2.29 -6.40 1.95
N GLU A 84 1.28 -7.23 2.17
CA GLU A 84 -0.12 -6.85 1.93
C GLU A 84 -0.56 -5.70 2.83
N ILE A 85 -0.13 -5.71 4.11
CA ILE A 85 -0.40 -4.61 5.04
C ILE A 85 0.21 -3.31 4.53
N CYS A 86 1.48 -3.32 4.10
CA CYS A 86 2.13 -2.14 3.53
C CYS A 86 1.39 -1.63 2.28
N LEU A 87 1.02 -2.52 1.36
CA LEU A 87 0.33 -2.15 0.12
C LEU A 87 -1.09 -1.59 0.38
N ASN A 88 -1.81 -2.15 1.34
CA ASN A 88 -3.12 -1.63 1.74
C ASN A 88 -2.99 -0.24 2.39
N GLU A 89 -1.97 -0.04 3.22
CA GLU A 89 -1.68 1.25 3.82
C GLU A 89 -1.34 2.32 2.78
N ILE A 90 -0.54 1.99 1.75
CA ILE A 90 -0.27 2.89 0.62
C ILE A 90 -1.56 3.30 -0.08
N LYS A 91 -2.48 2.36 -0.35
CA LYS A 91 -3.79 2.66 -0.95
C LYS A 91 -4.62 3.60 -0.08
N LEU A 92 -4.57 3.44 1.24
CA LEU A 92 -5.25 4.35 2.18
C LEU A 92 -4.64 5.76 2.13
N CYS A 93 -3.31 5.89 2.13
CA CYS A 93 -2.64 7.17 1.96
C CYS A 93 -3.02 7.84 0.63
N GLN A 94 -3.03 7.08 -0.47
CA GLN A 94 -3.40 7.60 -1.79
C GLN A 94 -4.85 8.09 -1.85
N LYS A 95 -5.76 7.34 -1.23
CA LYS A 95 -7.20 7.64 -1.18
C LYS A 95 -7.52 8.84 -0.28
N TYR A 96 -6.89 8.92 0.89
CA TYR A 96 -7.28 9.89 1.91
C TYR A 96 -6.36 11.10 2.02
N SER A 97 -5.10 11.04 1.58
CA SER A 97 -4.21 12.19 1.73
C SER A 97 -4.60 13.34 0.80
N VAL A 98 -4.62 14.55 1.35
CA VAL A 98 -4.91 15.77 0.59
C VAL A 98 -3.72 16.30 -0.22
N ALA A 99 -2.51 15.86 0.07
CA ALA A 99 -1.30 16.34 -0.57
C ALA A 99 -0.36 15.16 -0.82
N THR A 100 0.90 15.28 -0.42
CA THR A 100 1.87 14.19 -0.42
C THR A 100 1.26 12.95 0.23
N ASN A 101 1.34 11.82 -0.44
CA ASN A 101 0.80 10.54 0.03
C ASN A 101 1.86 9.44 0.13
N PHE A 102 2.98 9.59 -0.56
CA PHE A 102 4.03 8.58 -0.61
C PHE A 102 5.40 9.25 -0.72
N VAL A 103 6.31 8.87 0.16
CA VAL A 103 7.72 9.27 0.10
C VAL A 103 8.57 8.02 0.19
N VAL A 104 9.58 7.92 -0.68
CA VAL A 104 10.57 6.83 -0.62
C VAL A 104 11.93 7.36 -0.21
N LEU A 105 12.59 6.66 0.71
CA LEU A 105 13.98 6.85 1.09
C LEU A 105 14.80 5.65 0.59
N LEU A 106 15.74 5.86 -0.32
CA LEU A 106 16.62 4.81 -0.84
C LEU A 106 18.08 5.12 -0.55
N SER A 107 18.85 4.11 -0.18
CA SER A 107 20.31 4.17 -0.12
C SER A 107 20.90 2.99 -0.89
N HIS A 108 21.71 2.15 -0.25
CA HIS A 108 22.49 1.10 -0.92
C HIS A 108 21.94 -0.30 -0.66
N ARG A 109 20.83 -0.37 0.09
CA ARG A 109 20.15 -1.62 0.39
C ARG A 109 18.87 -1.73 -0.42
N TYR A 110 18.78 -2.75 -1.23
CA TYR A 110 17.59 -3.14 -1.97
C TYR A 110 16.56 -3.80 -1.05
N GLY A 111 17.03 -4.59 -0.08
CA GLY A 111 16.20 -5.18 0.97
C GLY A 111 15.63 -6.56 0.66
N SER A 112 14.71 -7.01 1.52
CA SER A 112 14.19 -8.37 1.47
C SER A 112 13.36 -8.63 0.21
N ARG A 113 13.62 -9.78 -0.42
CA ARG A 113 12.86 -10.36 -1.54
C ARG A 113 12.14 -11.62 -1.04
N PRO A 114 11.02 -11.46 -0.30
CA PRO A 114 10.37 -12.59 0.36
C PRO A 114 9.69 -13.50 -0.66
N THR A 115 9.53 -14.76 -0.26
CA THR A 115 8.64 -15.70 -0.93
C THR A 115 7.23 -15.12 -0.98
N PRO A 116 6.54 -15.14 -2.14
CA PRO A 116 5.18 -14.62 -2.24
C PRO A 116 4.22 -15.33 -1.28
N ALA A 117 3.48 -14.55 -0.48
CA ALA A 117 2.49 -15.12 0.44
C ALA A 117 1.27 -15.69 -0.31
N SER A 118 1.01 -15.21 -1.52
CA SER A 118 -0.10 -15.66 -2.37
C SER A 118 0.32 -15.63 -3.83
N ILE A 119 -0.04 -16.68 -4.57
CA ILE A 119 0.24 -16.84 -5.99
C ILE A 119 -1.08 -17.21 -6.67
N ARG A 120 -1.47 -16.49 -7.73
CA ARG A 120 -2.67 -16.81 -8.52
C ARG A 120 -2.65 -18.28 -8.95
N ALA A 121 -3.78 -18.98 -8.82
CA ALA A 121 -3.79 -20.45 -8.91
C ALA A 121 -3.28 -20.99 -10.23
N SER A 122 -3.68 -20.38 -11.35
CA SER A 122 -3.17 -20.78 -12.66
C SER A 122 -1.67 -20.59 -12.81
N LEU A 123 -1.08 -19.56 -12.17
CA LEU A 123 0.36 -19.34 -12.17
C LEU A 123 1.06 -20.37 -11.29
N PHE A 124 0.54 -20.63 -10.08
CA PHE A 124 1.10 -21.63 -9.19
C PHE A 124 1.11 -23.04 -9.82
N GLU A 125 -0.02 -23.45 -10.39
CA GLU A 125 -0.17 -24.77 -11.04
C GLU A 125 0.82 -24.94 -12.21
N GLN A 126 1.04 -23.87 -12.98
CA GLN A 126 2.03 -23.86 -14.05
C GLN A 126 3.47 -23.98 -13.54
N LEU A 127 3.85 -23.20 -12.52
CA LEU A 127 5.18 -23.28 -11.91
C LEU A 127 5.40 -24.66 -11.29
N HIS A 128 4.38 -25.20 -10.60
CA HIS A 128 4.42 -26.52 -9.99
C HIS A 128 4.60 -27.63 -11.04
N GLN A 129 3.96 -27.50 -12.20
CA GLN A 129 4.15 -28.43 -13.32
C GLN A 129 5.60 -28.41 -13.85
N ILE A 130 6.21 -27.23 -14.00
CA ILE A 130 7.62 -27.10 -14.41
C ILE A 130 8.52 -27.81 -13.42
N ILE A 131 8.29 -27.62 -12.12
CA ILE A 131 9.09 -28.21 -11.05
C ILE A 131 8.91 -29.73 -11.02
N SER A 132 7.67 -30.22 -11.06
CA SER A 132 7.34 -31.65 -11.05
C SER A 132 7.84 -32.41 -12.28
N SER A 133 8.11 -31.71 -13.38
CA SER A 133 8.66 -32.31 -14.60
C SER A 133 10.17 -32.55 -14.54
N ASP A 134 10.88 -31.93 -13.58
CA ASP A 134 12.31 -32.12 -13.36
C ASP A 134 12.53 -33.21 -12.29
N PRO A 135 13.07 -34.40 -12.65
CA PRO A 135 13.25 -35.49 -11.70
C PRO A 135 14.11 -35.14 -10.49
N ASN A 136 14.96 -34.10 -10.60
CA ASN A 136 15.82 -33.65 -9.52
C ASN A 136 15.10 -32.76 -8.50
N LEU A 137 13.88 -32.30 -8.81
CA LEU A 137 13.10 -31.36 -7.99
C LEU A 137 11.82 -31.99 -7.40
N ASN A 138 11.67 -33.31 -7.45
CA ASN A 138 10.49 -34.00 -6.92
C ASN A 138 10.22 -33.64 -5.44
N ASP A 139 11.26 -33.62 -4.61
CA ASP A 139 11.16 -33.24 -3.20
C ASP A 139 10.71 -31.78 -3.04
N ASP A 140 11.12 -30.88 -3.95
CA ASP A 140 10.74 -29.47 -3.90
C ASP A 140 9.28 -29.26 -4.37
N ALA A 141 8.81 -30.06 -5.33
CA ALA A 141 7.40 -30.08 -5.74
C ALA A 141 6.47 -30.54 -4.60
N GLU A 142 6.88 -31.55 -3.84
CA GLU A 142 6.17 -32.02 -2.65
C GLU A 142 6.19 -30.94 -1.56
N LEU A 143 7.35 -30.32 -1.32
CA LEU A 143 7.51 -29.22 -0.38
C LEU A 143 6.56 -28.05 -0.70
N LEU A 144 6.47 -27.63 -1.95
CA LEU A 144 5.54 -26.58 -2.37
C LEU A 144 4.08 -26.96 -2.12
N SER A 145 3.70 -28.22 -2.39
CA SER A 145 2.34 -28.72 -2.16
C SER A 145 1.98 -28.79 -0.67
N GLN A 146 2.98 -29.03 0.18
CA GLN A 146 2.82 -29.03 1.63
C GLN A 146 2.63 -27.60 2.18
N TRP A 147 3.41 -26.64 1.66
CA TRP A 147 3.47 -25.28 2.18
C TRP A 147 2.44 -24.33 1.57
N TYR A 148 1.97 -24.56 0.34
CA TYR A 148 0.93 -23.74 -0.28
C TYR A 148 -0.43 -24.45 -0.27
N GLN A 149 -1.47 -23.72 0.12
CA GLN A 149 -2.85 -24.21 0.11
C GLN A 149 -3.70 -23.42 -0.87
N LYS A 150 -4.44 -24.12 -1.74
CA LYS A 150 -5.39 -23.49 -2.66
C LYS A 150 -6.56 -22.89 -1.87
N ASP A 151 -6.72 -21.57 -1.96
CA ASP A 151 -7.88 -20.83 -1.52
C ASP A 151 -8.81 -20.55 -2.72
N THR A 152 -9.98 -21.18 -2.68
CA THR A 152 -11.03 -21.03 -3.70
C THR A 152 -12.03 -19.92 -3.36
N ASN A 153 -11.93 -19.32 -2.17
CA ASN A 153 -12.74 -18.16 -1.79
C ASN A 153 -12.17 -16.85 -2.36
N CYS A 154 -10.89 -16.83 -2.71
CA CYS A 154 -10.28 -15.72 -3.44
C CYS A 154 -10.73 -15.74 -4.91
N VAL A 155 -10.96 -14.57 -5.50
CA VAL A 155 -11.36 -14.42 -6.90
C VAL A 155 -10.38 -13.46 -7.60
N PRO A 156 -9.54 -13.95 -8.54
CA PRO A 156 -9.37 -15.35 -8.94
C PRO A 156 -8.78 -16.22 -7.81
N ALA A 157 -9.01 -17.53 -7.86
CA ALA A 157 -8.45 -18.46 -6.88
C ALA A 157 -6.92 -18.34 -6.80
N ALA A 158 -6.37 -18.56 -5.61
CA ALA A 158 -4.94 -18.40 -5.34
C ALA A 158 -4.42 -19.54 -4.45
N TYR A 159 -3.12 -19.82 -4.53
CA TYR A 159 -2.41 -20.64 -3.56
C TYR A 159 -1.75 -19.72 -2.54
N VAL A 160 -2.08 -19.92 -1.26
CA VAL A 160 -1.60 -19.10 -0.15
C VAL A 160 -0.58 -19.90 0.65
N LEU A 161 0.56 -19.27 0.95
CA LEU A 161 1.60 -19.83 1.81
C LEU A 161 1.04 -20.00 3.22
N ARG A 162 1.07 -21.23 3.74
CA ARG A 162 0.53 -21.57 5.05
C ARG A 162 1.31 -20.86 6.15
N PRO A 163 0.64 -20.52 7.26
CA PRO A 163 1.32 -19.94 8.40
C PRO A 163 2.45 -20.84 8.90
N THR A 164 3.59 -20.25 9.24
CA THR A 164 4.79 -21.02 9.59
C THR A 164 4.52 -21.95 10.79
N SER A 165 3.75 -21.47 11.77
CA SER A 165 3.37 -22.22 12.96
C SER A 165 2.47 -23.45 12.72
N VAL A 166 1.85 -23.58 11.54
CA VAL A 166 1.05 -24.77 11.19
C VAL A 166 1.94 -25.99 10.95
N LEU A 167 3.09 -25.78 10.30
CA LEU A 167 4.03 -26.85 9.96
C LEU A 167 5.23 -26.89 10.91
N LEU A 168 5.57 -25.76 11.54
CA LEU A 168 6.64 -25.61 12.52
C LEU A 168 6.10 -24.98 13.81
N PRO A 169 5.33 -25.71 14.63
CA PRO A 169 4.66 -25.15 15.82
C PRO A 169 5.63 -24.54 16.83
N ASN A 170 6.86 -25.06 16.90
CA ASN A 170 7.91 -24.59 17.79
C ASN A 170 8.39 -23.16 17.48
N ILE A 171 8.03 -22.58 16.33
CA ILE A 171 8.35 -21.17 16.03
C ILE A 171 7.67 -20.18 16.99
N LYS A 172 6.59 -20.62 17.64
CA LYS A 172 5.89 -19.87 18.71
C LYS A 172 6.18 -20.43 20.10
N SER A 173 7.19 -21.30 20.25
CA SER A 173 7.55 -21.85 21.56
C SER A 173 8.01 -20.73 22.50
N LYS A 174 7.64 -20.86 23.79
CA LYS A 174 8.18 -20.01 24.86
C LYS A 174 9.62 -20.37 25.18
N ASP A 175 10.06 -21.58 24.80
CA ASP A 175 11.44 -21.99 24.90
C ASP A 175 12.28 -21.33 23.79
N LEU A 176 13.29 -20.56 24.19
CA LEU A 176 14.13 -19.80 23.28
C LEU A 176 15.00 -20.69 22.39
N HIS A 177 15.38 -21.89 22.84
CA HIS A 177 16.19 -22.82 22.05
C HIS A 177 15.34 -23.46 20.96
N GLU A 178 14.15 -23.97 21.31
CA GLU A 178 13.19 -24.53 20.35
C GLU A 178 12.78 -23.50 19.30
N MET A 179 12.45 -22.28 19.72
CA MET A 179 12.07 -21.21 18.80
C MET A 179 13.21 -20.85 17.83
N LYS A 180 14.44 -20.73 18.33
CA LYS A 180 15.61 -20.48 17.46
C LYS A 180 15.88 -21.62 16.50
N GLN A 181 15.70 -22.87 16.93
CA GLN A 181 15.87 -24.04 16.07
C GLN A 181 14.81 -24.05 14.96
N ALA A 182 13.54 -23.84 15.31
CA ALA A 182 12.44 -23.73 14.34
C ALA A 182 12.63 -22.55 13.37
N SER A 183 13.13 -21.40 13.84
CA SER A 183 13.44 -20.26 12.97
C SER A 183 14.56 -20.56 11.96
N LYS A 184 15.60 -21.28 12.38
CA LYS A 184 16.66 -21.75 11.47
C LYS A 184 16.14 -22.77 10.46
N GLU A 185 15.27 -23.67 10.89
CA GLU A 185 14.61 -24.65 10.02
C GLU A 185 13.72 -23.96 8.99
N TRP A 186 12.88 -23.01 9.43
CA TRP A 186 12.07 -22.19 8.55
C TRP A 186 12.91 -21.44 7.51
N THR A 187 14.03 -20.85 7.92
CA THR A 187 14.93 -20.14 7.00
C THR A 187 15.39 -21.05 5.87
N LYS A 188 15.83 -22.28 6.19
CA LYS A 188 16.25 -23.27 5.19
C LYS A 188 15.12 -23.69 4.25
N ILE A 189 13.93 -23.94 4.80
CA ILE A 189 12.75 -24.33 4.02
C ILE A 189 12.33 -23.18 3.08
N ASN A 190 12.23 -21.97 3.61
CA ASN A 190 11.86 -20.79 2.86
C ASN A 190 12.87 -20.48 1.75
N ASP A 191 14.17 -20.69 1.98
CA ASP A 191 15.21 -20.55 0.96
C ASP A 191 15.06 -21.59 -0.16
N ARG A 192 14.73 -22.86 0.16
CA ARG A 192 14.41 -23.89 -0.86
C ARG A 192 13.18 -23.51 -1.68
N ILE A 193 12.08 -23.15 -1.02
CA ILE A 193 10.84 -22.71 -1.67
C ILE A 193 11.11 -21.53 -2.61
N ARG A 194 11.80 -20.49 -2.11
CA ARG A 194 12.14 -19.29 -2.89
C ARG A 194 12.99 -19.64 -4.11
N THR A 195 14.01 -20.47 -3.93
CA THR A 195 14.92 -20.88 -5.02
C THR A 195 14.17 -21.64 -6.10
N CYS A 196 13.35 -22.61 -5.71
CA CYS A 196 12.61 -23.45 -6.65
C CYS A 196 11.58 -22.63 -7.45
N LEU A 197 10.81 -21.75 -6.77
CA LEU A 197 9.86 -20.87 -7.44
C LEU A 197 10.54 -19.91 -8.42
N ARG A 198 11.70 -19.34 -8.05
CA ARG A 198 12.46 -18.45 -8.94
C ARG A 198 12.99 -19.17 -10.16
N GLN A 199 13.53 -20.38 -10.01
CA GLN A 199 13.98 -21.20 -11.14
C GLN A 199 12.82 -21.51 -12.10
N ALA A 200 11.66 -21.90 -11.56
CA ALA A 200 10.47 -22.16 -12.35
C ALA A 200 9.97 -20.90 -13.07
N ALA A 201 9.95 -19.76 -12.37
CA ALA A 201 9.54 -18.47 -12.95
C ALA A 201 10.48 -18.02 -14.08
N THR A 202 11.81 -18.19 -13.93
CA THR A 202 12.78 -17.92 -14.99
C THR A 202 12.52 -18.79 -16.22
N LYS A 203 12.42 -20.12 -16.04
CA LYS A 203 12.10 -21.04 -17.15
C LYS A 203 10.77 -20.66 -17.83
N SER A 204 9.77 -20.31 -17.03
CA SER A 204 8.44 -19.95 -17.53
C SER A 204 8.42 -18.62 -18.30
N LEU A 205 9.25 -17.64 -17.89
CA LEU A 205 9.39 -16.36 -18.58
C LEU A 205 10.13 -16.54 -19.92
N GLU A 206 11.21 -17.34 -19.94
CA GLU A 206 11.97 -17.66 -21.15
C GLU A 206 11.09 -18.36 -22.20
N GLN A 207 10.13 -19.18 -21.76
CA GLN A 207 9.15 -19.83 -22.61
C GLN A 207 7.98 -18.91 -23.03
N GLY A 208 7.97 -17.65 -22.59
CA GLY A 208 6.91 -16.67 -22.90
C GLY A 208 5.56 -16.99 -22.27
N GLN A 209 5.53 -17.81 -21.22
CA GLN A 209 4.29 -18.30 -20.63
C GLN A 209 3.79 -17.46 -19.44
N ILE A 210 4.64 -16.58 -18.90
CA ILE A 210 4.26 -15.62 -17.85
C ILE A 210 4.69 -14.20 -18.26
N SER A 211 4.04 -13.20 -17.69
CA SER A 211 4.40 -11.80 -17.94
C SER A 211 5.62 -11.37 -17.11
N ALA A 212 6.26 -10.26 -17.51
CA ALA A 212 7.30 -9.63 -16.69
C ALA A 212 6.77 -9.21 -15.29
N SER A 213 5.49 -8.84 -15.19
CA SER A 213 4.86 -8.53 -13.90
C SER A 213 4.71 -9.76 -13.02
N ASP A 214 4.32 -10.91 -13.58
CA ASP A 214 4.26 -12.17 -12.82
C ASP A 214 5.66 -12.60 -12.38
N TYR A 215 6.68 -12.35 -13.21
CA TYR A 215 8.08 -12.62 -12.87
C TYR A 215 8.55 -11.75 -11.70
N ASP A 216 8.29 -10.43 -11.75
CA ASP A 216 8.71 -9.48 -10.72
C ASP A 216 8.30 -9.92 -9.31
N ASP A 217 7.12 -10.54 -9.14
CA ASP A 217 6.61 -10.98 -7.84
C ASP A 217 7.56 -11.91 -7.05
N PHE A 218 8.44 -12.65 -7.73
CA PHE A 218 9.43 -13.55 -7.14
C PHE A 218 10.83 -12.93 -6.98
N PHE A 219 11.08 -11.78 -7.62
CA PHE A 219 12.42 -11.21 -7.76
C PHE A 219 12.57 -9.85 -7.09
N ILE A 220 11.53 -9.04 -7.02
CA ILE A 220 11.64 -7.66 -6.51
C ILE A 220 11.51 -7.59 -4.99
N SER A 221 12.13 -6.58 -4.39
CA SER A 221 12.10 -6.39 -2.94
C SER A 221 10.74 -5.86 -2.47
N VAL A 222 10.46 -5.97 -1.16
CA VAL A 222 9.27 -5.34 -0.55
C VAL A 222 9.25 -3.84 -0.83
N THR A 223 10.39 -3.17 -0.72
CA THR A 223 10.52 -1.74 -0.99
C THR A 223 10.22 -1.43 -2.47
N GLU A 224 10.68 -2.27 -3.41
CA GLU A 224 10.31 -2.10 -4.81
C GLU A 224 8.81 -2.33 -5.05
N LYS A 225 8.17 -3.31 -4.38
CA LYS A 225 6.69 -3.48 -4.42
C LYS A 225 5.95 -2.24 -3.91
N GLU A 226 6.44 -1.64 -2.82
CA GLU A 226 5.92 -0.37 -2.28
C GLU A 226 6.05 0.76 -3.33
N ILE A 227 7.21 0.89 -4.00
CA ILE A 227 7.45 1.91 -5.04
C ILE A 227 6.62 1.67 -6.29
N VAL A 228 6.44 0.42 -6.72
CA VAL A 228 5.56 0.06 -7.85
C VAL A 228 4.15 0.58 -7.60
N ASN A 229 3.63 0.44 -6.38
CA ASN A 229 2.29 0.89 -6.02
C ASN A 229 2.22 2.38 -5.67
N GLY A 230 3.28 2.93 -5.06
CA GLY A 230 3.35 4.30 -4.58
C GLY A 230 3.70 5.33 -5.65
N ILE A 231 4.52 4.95 -6.63
CA ILE A 231 5.05 5.83 -7.69
C ILE A 231 4.72 5.27 -9.06
N LEU A 232 5.22 4.08 -9.42
CA LEU A 232 5.24 3.65 -10.83
C LEU A 232 3.84 3.38 -11.43
N SER A 233 2.90 2.94 -10.61
CA SER A 233 1.51 2.66 -11.00
C SER A 233 0.52 3.70 -10.47
N ALA A 234 1.00 4.74 -9.79
CA ALA A 234 0.16 5.74 -9.14
C ALA A 234 -0.23 6.87 -10.10
N SER A 235 -1.36 7.52 -9.82
CA SER A 235 -1.81 8.72 -10.54
C SER A 235 -1.34 10.02 -9.84
N ASN A 236 -1.12 11.10 -10.60
CA ASN A 236 -0.71 12.42 -10.08
C ASN A 236 0.59 12.38 -9.27
N VAL A 237 1.53 11.51 -9.66
CA VAL A 237 2.80 11.26 -8.97
C VAL A 237 3.59 12.54 -8.67
N ASN A 238 3.69 13.45 -9.63
CA ASN A 238 4.49 14.66 -9.49
C ASN A 238 3.93 15.68 -8.49
N GLN A 239 2.67 15.52 -8.06
CA GLN A 239 2.02 16.43 -7.11
C GLN A 239 1.93 15.82 -5.70
N ARG A 240 2.18 14.51 -5.57
CA ARG A 240 1.87 13.75 -4.36
C ARG A 240 2.97 12.83 -3.88
N THR A 241 4.08 12.72 -4.60
CA THR A 241 5.14 11.75 -4.29
C THR A 241 6.52 12.40 -4.31
N LEU A 242 7.41 11.88 -3.48
CA LEU A 242 8.81 12.34 -3.37
C LEU A 242 9.76 11.15 -3.25
N CYS A 243 10.97 11.33 -3.76
CA CYS A 243 12.06 10.36 -3.69
C CYS A 243 13.31 11.03 -3.12
N PHE A 244 13.86 10.46 -2.06
CA PHE A 244 15.13 10.91 -1.47
C PHE A 244 16.15 9.78 -1.56
N LEU A 245 17.28 10.06 -2.20
CA LEU A 245 18.37 9.13 -2.49
C LEU A 245 19.61 9.52 -1.70
N ARG A 246 20.17 8.58 -0.93
CA ARG A 246 21.48 8.74 -0.29
C ARG A 246 22.51 7.81 -0.92
N GLU A 247 23.55 8.39 -1.49
CA GLU A 247 24.71 7.67 -2.00
C GLU A 247 25.84 7.66 -0.96
N ILE A 248 26.32 6.49 -0.56
CA ILE A 248 27.56 6.29 0.21
C ILE A 248 28.68 6.05 -0.79
N GLU A 249 29.55 7.03 -1.00
CA GLU A 249 30.49 6.99 -2.14
C GLU A 249 31.51 5.85 -2.06
N ASP A 250 31.82 5.40 -0.85
CA ASP A 250 32.91 4.46 -0.55
C ASP A 250 32.44 3.15 0.12
N ILE A 251 31.14 2.83 0.16
CA ILE A 251 30.61 1.65 0.88
C ILE A 251 31.25 0.32 0.44
N HIS A 252 31.57 0.16 -0.84
CA HIS A 252 32.21 -1.05 -1.37
C HIS A 252 33.62 -1.28 -0.81
N SER A 253 34.29 -0.22 -0.37
CA SER A 253 35.62 -0.31 0.26
C SER A 253 35.55 -0.70 1.74
N HIS A 254 34.36 -0.72 2.34
CA HIS A 254 34.15 -0.94 3.77
C HIS A 254 33.27 -2.14 4.08
N LEU A 255 33.15 -3.11 3.17
CA LEU A 255 32.29 -4.29 3.34
C LEU A 255 32.65 -5.12 4.58
N SER A 256 33.92 -5.12 4.99
CA SER A 256 34.40 -5.81 6.18
C SER A 256 33.94 -5.18 7.50
N ASP A 257 33.43 -3.94 7.47
CA ASP A 257 32.94 -3.29 8.68
C ASP A 257 31.68 -3.99 9.20
N SER A 258 31.63 -4.23 10.51
CA SER A 258 30.53 -4.93 11.19
C SER A 258 29.12 -4.36 10.93
N LYS A 259 29.02 -3.11 10.48
CA LYS A 259 27.76 -2.44 10.15
C LYS A 259 27.46 -2.37 8.67
N ALA A 260 28.40 -2.66 7.77
CA ALA A 260 28.23 -2.48 6.33
C ALA A 260 27.03 -3.26 5.77
N SER A 261 26.84 -4.51 6.22
CA SER A 261 25.70 -5.36 5.82
C SER A 261 24.32 -4.80 6.20
N LYS A 262 24.26 -3.78 7.06
CA LYS A 262 23.02 -3.03 7.34
C LYS A 262 22.70 -1.97 6.28
N PHE A 263 23.67 -1.60 5.46
CA PHE A 263 23.61 -0.52 4.47
C PHE A 263 23.72 -0.99 3.03
N ILE A 264 24.23 -2.20 2.79
CA ILE A 264 24.33 -2.84 1.47
C ILE A 264 23.98 -4.32 1.59
N ASP A 265 23.32 -4.87 0.58
CA ASP A 265 23.00 -6.30 0.53
C ASP A 265 24.24 -7.12 0.19
N VAL A 266 24.58 -8.04 1.08
CA VAL A 266 25.74 -8.92 0.96
C VAL A 266 25.35 -10.37 1.20
N ASN A 267 25.96 -11.25 0.42
CA ASN A 267 26.07 -12.67 0.70
C ASN A 267 27.38 -12.94 1.44
N TYR A 268 27.57 -14.18 1.92
CA TYR A 268 28.79 -14.57 2.61
C TYR A 268 29.46 -15.73 1.89
N SER A 269 30.77 -15.64 1.71
CA SER A 269 31.60 -16.73 1.19
C SER A 269 31.66 -17.89 2.17
N ASN A 270 32.20 -19.03 1.74
CA ASN A 270 32.46 -20.16 2.63
C ASN A 270 33.42 -19.80 3.77
N ASP A 271 34.29 -18.81 3.56
CA ASP A 271 35.25 -18.30 4.56
C ASP A 271 34.64 -17.22 5.47
N GLY A 272 33.35 -16.89 5.28
CA GLY A 272 32.63 -15.88 6.07
C GLY A 272 32.86 -14.43 5.62
N GLU A 273 33.53 -14.23 4.49
CA GLU A 273 33.78 -12.89 3.94
C GLU A 273 32.54 -12.35 3.21
N PRO A 274 32.17 -11.06 3.41
CA PRO A 274 31.02 -10.47 2.75
C PRO A 274 31.30 -10.24 1.26
N ILE A 275 30.37 -10.68 0.42
CA ILE A 275 30.38 -10.49 -1.04
C ILE A 275 29.10 -9.74 -1.42
N ILE A 276 29.22 -8.70 -2.24
CA ILE A 276 28.06 -7.91 -2.71
C ILE A 276 27.04 -8.83 -3.40
N ASP A 277 25.76 -8.69 -3.04
CA ASP A 277 24.66 -9.29 -3.79
C ASP A 277 24.46 -8.53 -5.10
N GLN A 278 25.14 -8.97 -6.16
CA GLN A 278 25.14 -8.29 -7.46
C GLN A 278 23.74 -8.16 -8.06
N GLU A 279 22.85 -9.13 -7.83
CA GLU A 279 21.48 -9.06 -8.34
C GLU A 279 20.69 -7.94 -7.62
N ALA A 280 20.82 -7.86 -6.29
CA ALA A 280 20.19 -6.79 -5.51
C ALA A 280 20.71 -5.41 -5.92
N GLU A 281 22.02 -5.27 -6.11
CA GLU A 281 22.66 -4.04 -6.58
C GLU A 281 22.11 -3.63 -7.96
N GLN A 282 22.10 -4.56 -8.92
CA GLN A 282 21.59 -4.28 -10.27
C GLN A 282 20.12 -3.86 -10.29
N LEU A 283 19.27 -4.54 -9.51
CA LEU A 283 17.85 -4.19 -9.39
C LEU A 283 17.68 -2.79 -8.76
N LEU A 284 18.43 -2.49 -7.69
CA LEU A 284 18.41 -1.18 -7.04
C LEU A 284 18.92 -0.07 -7.96
N THR A 285 20.00 -0.29 -8.70
CA THR A 285 20.51 0.64 -9.71
C THR A 285 19.47 0.92 -10.78
N ARG A 286 18.82 -0.12 -11.31
CA ARG A 286 17.72 0.02 -12.28
C ARG A 286 16.56 0.81 -11.69
N LEU A 287 16.21 0.57 -10.43
CA LEU A 287 15.13 1.26 -9.75
C LEU A 287 15.41 2.76 -9.59
N LYS A 288 16.60 3.12 -9.10
CA LYS A 288 17.04 4.50 -8.85
C LYS A 288 17.24 5.32 -10.12
N HIS A 289 17.86 4.73 -11.13
CA HIS A 289 18.37 5.48 -12.29
C HIS A 289 17.54 5.30 -13.56
N THR A 290 16.57 4.39 -13.56
CA THR A 290 15.69 4.15 -14.70
C THR A 290 14.22 4.23 -14.28
N ARG A 291 13.75 3.29 -13.46
CA ARG A 291 12.31 3.15 -13.20
C ARG A 291 11.69 4.38 -12.54
N ILE A 292 12.32 4.93 -11.49
CA ILE A 292 11.79 6.11 -10.79
C ILE A 292 11.89 7.37 -11.70
N PRO A 293 13.06 7.71 -12.30
CA PRO A 293 13.17 8.87 -13.18
C PRO A 293 12.27 8.85 -14.42
N ASP A 294 11.90 7.66 -14.94
CA ASP A 294 10.99 7.53 -16.09
C ASP A 294 9.56 8.03 -15.77
N VAL A 295 9.18 8.08 -14.49
CA VAL A 295 7.81 8.42 -14.04
C VAL A 295 7.77 9.69 -13.19
N LEU A 296 8.77 9.89 -12.33
CA LEU A 296 8.85 11.00 -11.38
C LEU A 296 9.79 12.09 -11.90
N GLN A 297 9.30 13.34 -11.92
CA GLN A 297 10.08 14.50 -12.36
C GLN A 297 11.27 14.75 -11.44
N SER A 298 12.37 15.24 -12.03
CA SER A 298 13.62 15.51 -11.34
C SER A 298 13.48 16.42 -10.11
N ASN A 299 12.52 17.35 -10.12
CA ASN A 299 12.28 18.26 -8.99
C ASN A 299 11.77 17.54 -7.74
N ASN A 300 11.24 16.31 -7.88
CA ASN A 300 10.77 15.49 -6.78
C ASN A 300 11.79 14.39 -6.38
N ILE A 301 12.98 14.41 -6.98
CA ILE A 301 14.06 13.46 -6.71
C ILE A 301 15.24 14.23 -6.09
N TYR A 302 15.47 13.99 -4.81
CA TYR A 302 16.54 14.61 -4.04
C TYR A 302 17.68 13.61 -3.88
N SER A 303 18.91 14.03 -4.12
CA SER A 303 20.09 13.16 -4.02
C SER A 303 21.14 13.76 -3.12
N TYR A 304 21.69 12.94 -2.24
CA TYR A 304 22.72 13.32 -1.28
C TYR A 304 23.89 12.36 -1.36
N LYS A 305 25.08 12.89 -1.12
CA LYS A 305 26.32 12.11 -1.08
C LYS A 305 26.90 12.18 0.32
N VAL A 306 27.31 11.03 0.84
CA VAL A 306 27.96 10.90 2.14
C VAL A 306 29.15 9.95 2.03
N HIS A 307 30.07 10.08 2.98
CA HIS A 307 31.19 9.14 3.13
C HIS A 307 30.90 8.19 4.29
N TRP A 308 31.39 6.97 4.19
CA TRP A 308 31.28 5.99 5.26
C TRP A 308 32.10 6.40 6.48
N THR A 309 31.65 5.99 7.66
CA THR A 309 32.43 6.06 8.89
C THR A 309 32.44 4.69 9.57
N PRO A 310 33.41 4.38 10.45
CA PRO A 310 33.43 3.10 11.18
C PRO A 310 32.17 2.81 12.00
N LYS A 311 31.35 3.84 12.27
CA LYS A 311 30.07 3.73 12.97
C LYS A 311 28.87 3.60 12.01
N GLY A 312 29.11 3.54 10.71
CA GLY A 312 28.12 3.67 9.64
C GLY A 312 27.52 5.07 9.59
N ILE A 313 26.45 5.21 8.81
CA ILE A 313 25.73 6.48 8.71
C ILE A 313 24.96 6.75 10.01
N ASN A 314 25.23 7.90 10.63
CA ASN A 314 24.67 8.28 11.91
C ASN A 314 24.50 9.80 12.03
N ARG A 315 23.52 10.24 12.81
CA ARG A 315 23.16 11.65 12.97
C ARG A 315 24.26 12.57 13.51
N ARG A 316 25.23 12.04 14.25
CA ARG A 316 26.31 12.85 14.82
C ARG A 316 27.35 13.17 13.74
N ASP A 317 27.88 12.14 13.10
CA ASP A 317 28.97 12.29 12.14
C ASP A 317 28.47 12.85 10.80
N HIS A 318 27.15 12.73 10.53
CA HIS A 318 26.50 13.20 9.29
C HIS A 318 25.47 14.30 9.56
N ALA A 319 25.71 15.13 10.59
CA ALA A 319 24.74 16.14 11.03
C ALA A 319 24.35 17.13 9.92
N GLU A 320 25.30 17.57 9.10
CA GLU A 320 25.06 18.49 7.98
C GLU A 320 24.13 17.86 6.92
N TYR A 321 24.41 16.62 6.53
CA TYR A 321 23.55 15.86 5.63
C TYR A 321 22.13 15.70 6.20
N ILE A 322 22.00 15.26 7.45
CA ILE A 322 20.69 15.05 8.08
C ILE A 322 19.92 16.37 8.20
N ALA A 323 20.60 17.48 8.54
CA ALA A 323 19.98 18.80 8.61
C ALA A 323 19.43 19.22 7.23
N LYS A 324 20.23 19.05 6.16
CA LYS A 324 19.81 19.37 4.79
C LYS A 324 18.64 18.50 4.33
N PHE A 325 18.70 17.18 4.59
CA PHE A 325 17.62 16.25 4.30
C PHE A 325 16.32 16.65 5.00
N ASN A 326 16.37 16.97 6.29
CA ASN A 326 15.18 17.41 7.04
C ASN A 326 14.58 18.70 6.48
N GLU A 327 15.44 19.66 6.11
CA GLU A 327 15.03 20.92 5.51
C GLU A 327 14.31 20.71 4.18
N ASP A 328 14.91 19.92 3.27
CA ASP A 328 14.32 19.61 1.96
C ASP A 328 12.99 18.87 2.11
N PHE A 329 12.96 17.84 2.96
CA PHE A 329 11.75 17.08 3.24
C PHE A 329 10.62 17.98 3.76
N TYR A 330 10.92 18.84 4.74
CA TYR A 330 9.94 19.74 5.32
C TYR A 330 9.42 20.75 4.29
N ASN A 331 10.32 21.42 3.58
CA ASN A 331 9.98 22.46 2.62
C ASN A 331 9.14 21.91 1.46
N GLU A 332 9.52 20.75 0.93
CA GLU A 332 8.82 20.17 -0.22
C GLU A 332 7.44 19.64 0.16
N ILE A 333 7.29 18.98 1.31
CA ILE A 333 5.97 18.57 1.78
C ILE A 333 5.08 19.80 2.02
N ILE A 334 5.60 20.87 2.62
CA ILE A 334 4.85 22.11 2.78
C ILE A 334 4.46 22.72 1.44
N GLN A 335 5.36 22.72 0.46
CA GLN A 335 5.07 23.23 -0.87
C GLN A 335 3.94 22.44 -1.55
N GLN A 336 3.95 21.10 -1.45
CA GLN A 336 2.88 20.25 -1.96
C GLN A 336 1.56 20.46 -1.21
N ILE A 337 1.61 20.61 0.12
CA ILE A 337 0.44 20.94 0.94
C ILE A 337 -0.12 22.30 0.55
N ASP A 338 0.71 23.35 0.45
CA ASP A 338 0.29 24.70 0.09
C ASP A 338 -0.36 24.72 -1.30
N SER A 339 0.25 24.04 -2.27
CA SER A 339 -0.27 23.95 -3.64
C SER A 339 -1.61 23.23 -3.68
N CYS A 340 -1.75 22.12 -2.96
CA CYS A 340 -3.00 21.37 -2.90
C CYS A 340 -4.08 22.09 -2.08
N ALA A 341 -3.73 22.66 -0.93
CA ALA A 341 -4.65 23.31 0.00
C ALA A 341 -5.20 24.62 -0.58
N LYS A 342 -4.38 25.46 -1.22
CA LYS A 342 -4.85 26.70 -1.87
C LYS A 342 -5.86 26.41 -2.99
N ALA A 343 -5.56 25.40 -3.83
CA ALA A 343 -6.51 24.92 -4.83
C ALA A 343 -7.82 24.39 -4.22
N ARG A 344 -7.76 23.83 -3.00
CA ARG A 344 -8.93 23.27 -2.29
C ARG A 344 -9.78 24.31 -1.55
N ILE A 345 -9.16 25.33 -0.94
CA ILE A 345 -9.84 26.44 -0.23
C ILE A 345 -10.71 27.26 -1.18
N MET A 346 -10.28 27.42 -2.44
CA MET A 346 -11.11 28.09 -3.46
C MET A 346 -12.38 27.32 -3.84
N ILE A 347 -12.57 26.06 -3.43
CA ILE A 347 -13.61 25.18 -3.98
C ILE A 347 -14.68 24.74 -2.95
N VAL A 348 -14.54 24.98 -1.64
CA VAL A 348 -15.62 24.68 -0.67
C VAL A 348 -15.77 25.80 0.35
N SER A 349 -16.78 26.64 0.15
CA SER A 349 -17.30 27.56 1.16
C SER A 349 -18.68 27.17 1.68
N ASP A 350 -19.27 26.05 1.23
CA ASP A 350 -20.62 25.63 1.61
C ASP A 350 -20.60 24.35 2.48
N PRO A 351 -20.77 24.48 3.81
CA PRO A 351 -20.91 23.35 4.72
C PRO A 351 -22.04 22.39 4.35
N LEU A 352 -23.15 22.89 3.78
CA LEU A 352 -24.31 22.07 3.40
C LEU A 352 -23.97 21.15 2.22
N HIS A 353 -23.27 21.67 1.21
CA HIS A 353 -22.80 20.87 0.09
C HIS A 353 -21.88 19.72 0.56
N HIS A 354 -21.01 19.99 1.53
CA HIS A 354 -20.12 18.96 2.08
C HIS A 354 -20.90 17.84 2.79
N GLU A 355 -21.86 18.18 3.65
CA GLU A 355 -22.71 17.20 4.36
C GLU A 355 -23.52 16.34 3.37
N ILE A 356 -24.14 16.97 2.36
CA ILE A 356 -24.92 16.26 1.33
C ILE A 356 -24.02 15.31 0.53
N LEU A 357 -22.81 15.76 0.19
CA LEU A 357 -21.84 14.94 -0.53
C LEU A 357 -21.42 13.70 0.28
N GLU A 358 -21.15 13.85 1.58
CA GLU A 358 -20.80 12.74 2.46
C GLU A 358 -21.90 11.66 2.48
N HIS A 359 -23.16 12.07 2.66
CA HIS A 359 -24.28 11.15 2.60
C HIS A 359 -24.45 10.50 1.22
N ALA A 360 -24.24 11.26 0.14
CA ALA A 360 -24.31 10.71 -1.21
C ALA A 360 -23.23 9.65 -1.49
N ILE A 361 -22.00 9.84 -0.98
CA ILE A 361 -20.92 8.83 -1.11
C ILE A 361 -21.21 7.60 -0.24
N GLN A 362 -21.72 7.80 0.96
CA GLN A 362 -22.14 6.71 1.82
C GLN A 362 -23.25 5.87 1.14
N CYS A 363 -24.20 6.53 0.47
CA CYS A 363 -25.21 5.88 -0.36
C CYS A 363 -24.59 5.00 -1.44
N LYS A 364 -23.67 5.56 -2.23
CA LYS A 364 -22.97 4.83 -3.30
C LYS A 364 -22.26 3.58 -2.76
N THR A 365 -21.66 3.68 -1.58
CA THR A 365 -20.99 2.55 -0.91
C THR A 365 -21.97 1.43 -0.54
N TYR A 366 -23.17 1.77 -0.04
CA TYR A 366 -24.20 0.78 0.25
C TYR A 366 -24.76 0.14 -1.01
N VAL A 367 -25.00 0.93 -2.06
CA VAL A 367 -25.56 0.45 -3.34
C VAL A 367 -24.59 -0.46 -4.08
N ALA A 368 -23.28 -0.19 -4.03
CA ALA A 368 -22.26 -1.01 -4.68
C ALA A 368 -22.24 -2.47 -4.19
N LYS A 369 -22.73 -2.74 -2.98
CA LYS A 369 -22.80 -4.06 -2.35
C LYS A 369 -24.22 -4.64 -2.31
N PHE A 370 -25.19 -3.95 -2.92
CA PHE A 370 -26.60 -4.28 -2.81
C PHE A 370 -27.03 -5.30 -3.87
N HIS A 371 -27.73 -6.35 -3.45
CA HIS A 371 -28.27 -7.39 -4.34
C HIS A 371 -29.71 -7.78 -3.95
N GLY A 372 -30.61 -7.90 -4.93
CA GLY A 372 -31.98 -8.40 -4.75
C GLY A 372 -32.98 -7.40 -4.14
N ARG A 373 -33.95 -7.91 -3.36
CA ARG A 373 -35.01 -7.15 -2.65
C ARG A 373 -35.96 -6.35 -3.56
N THR A 374 -36.18 -6.85 -4.77
CA THR A 374 -37.09 -6.22 -5.75
C THR A 374 -38.51 -6.05 -5.19
N ASP A 375 -39.01 -7.03 -4.43
CA ASP A 375 -40.33 -6.99 -3.79
C ASP A 375 -40.53 -5.81 -2.83
N VAL A 376 -39.48 -5.41 -2.10
CA VAL A 376 -39.51 -4.26 -1.20
C VAL A 376 -39.36 -2.95 -1.97
N LEU A 377 -38.48 -2.93 -2.98
CA LEU A 377 -38.29 -1.77 -3.85
C LEU A 377 -39.57 -1.42 -4.63
N ASP A 378 -40.29 -2.42 -5.15
CA ASP A 378 -41.55 -2.23 -5.88
C ASP A 378 -42.64 -1.60 -4.98
N LYS A 379 -42.68 -1.97 -3.70
CA LYS A 379 -43.60 -1.38 -2.71
C LYS A 379 -43.23 0.07 -2.43
N LEU A 380 -41.93 0.37 -2.30
CA LEU A 380 -41.43 1.73 -2.10
C LEU A 380 -41.71 2.60 -3.33
N GLU A 381 -41.49 2.10 -4.54
CA GLU A 381 -41.80 2.82 -5.78
C GLU A 381 -43.28 3.18 -5.85
N LYS A 382 -44.18 2.22 -5.57
CA LYS A 382 -45.63 2.46 -5.55
C LYS A 382 -46.02 3.50 -4.51
N HIS A 383 -45.43 3.45 -3.32
CA HIS A 383 -45.68 4.43 -2.26
C HIS A 383 -45.20 5.83 -2.66
N ILE A 384 -43.97 5.93 -3.16
CA ILE A 384 -43.34 7.20 -3.54
C ILE A 384 -44.06 7.85 -4.73
N LYS A 385 -44.61 7.06 -5.66
CA LYS A 385 -45.41 7.56 -6.80
C LYS A 385 -46.83 7.99 -6.42
N ASN A 386 -47.31 7.66 -5.23
CA ASN A 386 -48.67 7.99 -4.79
C ASN A 386 -48.75 9.41 -4.22
N ASP A 387 -48.92 10.40 -5.08
CA ASP A 387 -49.03 11.84 -4.72
C ASP A 387 -50.21 12.18 -3.79
N HIS A 388 -51.18 11.28 -3.60
CA HIS A 388 -52.37 11.54 -2.81
C HIS A 388 -52.15 11.28 -1.30
N GLU A 389 -51.10 10.54 -0.94
CA GLU A 389 -50.81 10.17 0.44
C GLU A 389 -49.51 10.80 0.90
N ASN A 390 -49.58 12.00 1.50
CA ASN A 390 -48.46 12.65 2.20
C ASN A 390 -48.16 11.95 3.54
N ARG A 391 -47.97 10.64 3.53
CA ARG A 391 -47.67 9.82 4.71
C ARG A 391 -46.22 9.32 4.67
N PRO A 392 -45.47 9.45 5.77
CA PRO A 392 -44.14 8.88 5.86
C PRO A 392 -44.19 7.36 5.75
N CYS A 393 -43.27 6.79 4.97
CA CYS A 393 -43.08 5.35 4.83
C CYS A 393 -41.95 4.88 5.76
N ALA A 394 -42.13 3.73 6.41
CA ALA A 394 -41.12 3.13 7.28
C ALA A 394 -40.74 1.73 6.79
N VAL A 395 -39.44 1.50 6.54
CA VAL A 395 -38.87 0.18 6.26
C VAL A 395 -38.37 -0.41 7.58
N TYR A 396 -38.97 -1.52 8.02
CA TYR A 396 -38.65 -2.17 9.29
C TYR A 396 -38.26 -3.64 9.10
N GLY A 397 -37.59 -4.21 10.09
CA GLY A 397 -37.05 -5.57 10.07
C GLY A 397 -35.94 -5.76 11.10
N ALA A 398 -35.52 -7.01 11.30
CA ALA A 398 -34.48 -7.38 12.27
C ALA A 398 -33.17 -6.60 12.10
N SER A 399 -32.34 -6.51 13.15
CA SER A 399 -31.02 -5.89 13.03
C SER A 399 -30.18 -6.62 11.96
N GLY A 400 -29.36 -5.90 11.20
CA GLY A 400 -28.52 -6.48 10.15
C GLY A 400 -29.23 -6.93 8.86
N CYS A 401 -30.57 -6.87 8.75
CA CYS A 401 -31.28 -7.37 7.55
C CYS A 401 -31.16 -6.49 6.27
N GLY A 402 -30.38 -5.40 6.32
CA GLY A 402 -30.10 -4.55 5.16
C GLY A 402 -31.02 -3.34 4.96
N LYS A 403 -31.78 -2.90 5.99
CA LYS A 403 -32.69 -1.75 5.91
C LYS A 403 -32.04 -0.49 5.32
N THR A 404 -30.86 -0.12 5.82
CA THR A 404 -30.10 1.06 5.36
C THR A 404 -29.71 0.93 3.89
N SER A 405 -29.31 -0.26 3.44
CA SER A 405 -28.95 -0.51 2.05
C SER A 405 -30.17 -0.48 1.12
N VAL A 406 -31.34 -0.95 1.57
CA VAL A 406 -32.61 -0.82 0.84
C VAL A 406 -32.97 0.66 0.67
N MET A 407 -32.89 1.46 1.74
CA MET A 407 -33.15 2.91 1.66
C MET A 407 -32.17 3.63 0.73
N ALA A 408 -30.88 3.28 0.78
CA ALA A 408 -29.86 3.82 -0.12
C ALA A 408 -30.17 3.49 -1.59
N LYS A 409 -30.59 2.24 -1.87
CA LYS A 409 -30.99 1.82 -3.22
C LYS A 409 -32.25 2.56 -3.68
N ALA A 410 -33.27 2.66 -2.84
CA ALA A 410 -34.49 3.40 -3.15
C ALA A 410 -34.20 4.89 -3.45
N ALA A 411 -33.34 5.54 -2.65
CA ALA A 411 -32.92 6.93 -2.89
C ALA A 411 -32.26 7.12 -4.26
N THR A 412 -31.45 6.14 -4.70
CA THR A 412 -30.77 6.18 -6.01
C THR A 412 -31.74 5.94 -7.18
N GLU A 413 -32.75 5.08 -7.00
CA GLU A 413 -33.75 4.78 -8.04
C GLU A 413 -34.89 5.81 -8.08
N ALA A 414 -35.12 6.57 -7.01
CA ALA A 414 -36.20 7.56 -6.92
C ALA A 414 -36.18 8.62 -8.04
N LEU A 415 -34.99 9.04 -8.49
CA LEU A 415 -34.85 9.94 -9.64
C LEU A 415 -35.31 9.31 -10.96
N LYS A 416 -35.19 7.98 -11.10
CA LYS A 416 -35.71 7.25 -12.28
C LYS A 416 -37.20 6.98 -12.18
N TRP A 417 -37.69 6.75 -10.96
CA TRP A 417 -39.11 6.55 -10.70
C TRP A 417 -39.94 7.78 -11.10
N TRP A 418 -39.36 8.97 -11.03
CA TRP A 418 -39.97 10.26 -11.40
C TRP A 418 -39.29 10.91 -12.61
N SER A 419 -39.22 10.20 -13.74
CA SER A 419 -38.57 10.69 -14.96
C SER A 419 -39.29 11.87 -15.63
N ASP A 420 -40.55 12.11 -15.29
CA ASP A 420 -41.44 13.11 -15.85
C ASP A 420 -41.49 14.41 -15.05
N ARG A 421 -40.81 14.48 -13.89
CA ARG A 421 -40.84 15.63 -12.97
C ARG A 421 -39.47 16.02 -12.47
N SER A 422 -39.32 17.30 -12.11
CA SER A 422 -38.15 17.80 -11.40
C SER A 422 -38.20 17.38 -9.93
N VAL A 423 -37.61 16.24 -9.59
CA VAL A 423 -37.52 15.73 -8.21
C VAL A 423 -36.10 15.90 -7.68
N SER A 424 -36.00 16.33 -6.41
CA SER A 424 -34.77 16.34 -5.63
C SER A 424 -34.85 15.29 -4.53
N VAL A 425 -33.79 14.52 -4.34
CA VAL A 425 -33.71 13.51 -3.28
C VAL A 425 -32.85 14.05 -2.14
N ILE A 426 -33.43 14.25 -0.96
CA ILE A 426 -32.67 14.61 0.24
C ILE A 426 -32.35 13.31 0.98
N LEU A 427 -31.06 12.99 1.06
CA LEU A 427 -30.58 11.78 1.71
C LEU A 427 -29.78 12.14 2.96
N ARG A 428 -30.14 11.48 4.07
CA ARG A 428 -29.43 11.60 5.34
C ARG A 428 -29.33 10.23 5.99
N PHE A 429 -28.12 9.83 6.33
CA PHE A 429 -27.87 8.66 7.16
C PHE A 429 -27.64 9.11 8.60
N LEU A 430 -28.24 8.40 9.55
CA LEU A 430 -28.01 8.59 10.98
C LEU A 430 -27.13 7.43 11.44
N GLY A 431 -25.94 7.74 11.94
CA GLY A 431 -24.96 6.74 12.35
C GLY A 431 -23.70 7.38 12.90
#